data_AF-A0A934MPX6-F1
#
_entry.id   AF-A0A934MPX6-F1
#
_cell.length_a   1.000
_cell.length_b   1.000
_cell.length_c   1.000
_cell.angle_alpha   90.00
_cell.angle_beta   90.00
_cell.angle_gamma   90.00
#
_symmetry.space_group_name_H-M   'P 1'
#
loop_
_entity.id
_entity.type
_entity.pdbx_description
1 polymer ?
#
loop_
_entity_poly.entity_id
_entity_poly.type
_entity_poly.pdbx_seq_one_letter_code
_entity_poly.pdbx_strand_id
1 'polypeptide(L)' 'MIEQLDLFDLEPKEQPAVIFKSYSVPALNGFYYETKTRKFVSFALGQRYYEIPASRCRLAKEWQQKIMRERSI' A
#
# COMPACT_ATOMS: atom_id res chain seq x y z
N MET A 1 -12.34 -27.82 42.15
CA MET A 1 -13.06 -27.60 40.88
C MET A 1 -12.38 -26.44 40.19
N ILE A 2 -11.81 -26.65 39.01
CA ILE A 2 -11.19 -25.59 38.21
C ILE A 2 -12.26 -25.18 37.20
N GLU A 3 -12.72 -23.93 37.28
CA GLU A 3 -13.64 -23.38 36.30
C GLU A 3 -12.85 -23.03 35.03
N GLN A 4 -13.14 -23.75 33.95
CA GLN A 4 -12.55 -23.50 32.65
C GLN A 4 -13.29 -22.30 32.05
N LEU A 5 -12.63 -21.14 32.03
CA LEU A 5 -13.13 -19.97 31.31
C LEU A 5 -13.06 -20.26 29.81
N ASP A 6 -14.21 -20.25 29.13
CA ASP A 6 -14.31 -20.48 27.69
C ASP A 6 -13.57 -19.37 26.92
N LEU A 7 -12.51 -19.75 26.20
CA LEU A 7 -11.66 -18.86 25.39
C LEU A 7 -12.42 -18.24 24.18
N PHE A 8 -13.67 -18.67 23.97
CA PHE A 8 -14.50 -18.32 22.82
C PHE A 8 -15.64 -17.34 23.13
N ASP A 9 -15.58 -16.61 24.25
CA ASP A 9 -16.43 -15.44 24.50
C ASP A 9 -15.93 -14.21 23.70
N LEU A 10 -15.59 -14.44 22.43
CA LEU A 10 -15.31 -13.40 21.44
C LEU A 10 -16.63 -13.02 20.80
N GLU A 11 -17.55 -12.45 21.60
CA GLU A 11 -18.63 -11.66 21.01
C GLU A 11 -17.95 -10.57 20.17
N PRO A 12 -18.16 -10.57 18.83
CA PRO A 12 -17.64 -9.50 18.01
C PRO A 12 -18.34 -8.23 18.47
N LYS A 13 -17.64 -7.37 19.21
CA LYS A 13 -18.10 -6.00 19.43
C LYS A 13 -18.26 -5.38 18.06
N GLU A 14 -19.50 -5.29 17.60
CA GLU A 14 -19.90 -4.59 16.39
C GLU A 14 -19.54 -3.12 16.57
N GLN A 15 -18.27 -2.80 16.33
CA GLN A 15 -17.84 -1.43 16.16
C GLN A 15 -18.59 -0.95 14.91
N PRO A 16 -19.35 0.16 14.99
CA PRO A 16 -20.09 0.64 13.83
C PRO A 16 -19.09 0.84 12.71
N ALA A 17 -19.27 0.09 11.62
CA ALA A 17 -18.48 0.22 10.43
C ALA A 17 -18.60 1.67 9.96
N VAL A 18 -17.58 2.48 10.22
CA VAL A 18 -17.38 3.76 9.55
C VAL A 18 -17.14 3.43 8.09
N ILE A 19 -18.24 3.36 7.33
CA ILE A 19 -18.21 3.29 5.87
C ILE A 19 -17.73 4.66 5.41
N PHE A 20 -16.42 4.89 5.50
CA PHE A 20 -15.77 5.87 4.67
C PHE A 20 -16.04 5.41 3.24
N LYS A 21 -17.02 6.03 2.60
CA LYS A 21 -17.23 5.94 1.16
C LYS A 21 -16.09 6.71 0.49
N SER A 22 -14.86 6.23 0.67
CA SER A 22 -13.71 6.70 -0.09
C SER A 22 -14.04 6.33 -1.52
N TYR A 23 -14.27 7.34 -2.36
CA TYR A 23 -14.26 7.22 -3.80
C TYR A 23 -13.19 6.19 -4.16
N SER A 24 -13.62 5.03 -4.67
CA SER A 24 -12.75 3.88 -4.94
C SER A 24 -11.88 4.22 -6.15
N VAL A 25 -11.01 5.21 -6.01
CA VAL A 25 -9.78 5.28 -6.77
C VAL A 25 -9.10 3.96 -6.42
N PRO A 26 -8.91 3.04 -7.40
CA PRO A 26 -8.30 1.76 -7.11
C PRO A 26 -7.01 2.03 -6.37
N ALA A 27 -6.94 1.55 -5.13
CA ALA A 27 -5.87 1.89 -4.22
C ALA A 27 -4.55 1.53 -4.89
N LEU A 28 -3.66 2.53 -5.06
CA LEU A 28 -2.38 2.34 -5.75
C LEU A 28 -1.65 1.15 -5.12
N ASN A 29 -1.21 0.22 -5.96
CA ASN A 29 -0.55 -0.99 -5.52
C ASN A 29 0.60 -1.36 -6.45
N GLY A 30 1.79 -1.52 -5.87
CA GLY A 30 3.04 -1.75 -6.58
C GLY A 30 3.92 -0.50 -6.70
N PHE A 31 4.89 -0.56 -7.60
CA PHE A 31 5.84 0.53 -7.85
C PHE A 31 5.35 1.49 -8.93
N TYR A 32 5.54 2.78 -8.68
CA TYR A 32 5.23 3.89 -9.58
C TYR A 32 6.41 4.84 -9.65
N TYR A 33 6.52 5.58 -10.74
CA TYR A 33 7.50 6.66 -10.88
C TYR A 33 6.81 8.01 -10.65
N GLU A 34 7.26 8.76 -9.65
CA GLU A 34 6.74 10.09 -9.36
C GLU A 34 7.57 11.15 -10.11
N THR A 35 6.94 11.81 -11.08
CA THR A 35 7.65 12.73 -12.00
C THR A 35 8.10 14.01 -11.30
N LYS A 36 7.30 14.49 -10.34
CA LYS A 36 7.58 15.72 -9.57
C LYS A 36 8.85 15.60 -8.72
N THR A 37 9.05 14.45 -8.09
CA THR A 37 10.18 14.23 -7.18
C THR A 37 11.30 13.38 -7.79
N ARG A 38 11.08 12.82 -8.99
CA ARG A 38 11.99 11.90 -9.69
C ARG A 38 12.36 10.70 -8.82
N LYS A 39 11.35 10.09 -8.19
CA LYS A 39 11.51 8.93 -7.32
C LYS A 39 10.65 7.75 -7.79
N PHE A 40 11.14 6.55 -7.55
CA PHE A 40 10.33 5.34 -7.58
C PHE A 40 9.71 5.13 -6.20
N VAL A 41 8.38 5.07 -6.15
CA VAL A 41 7.61 4.94 -4.91
C VAL A 41 6.81 3.66 -4.94
N SER A 42 6.88 2.86 -3.87
CA SER A 42 5.99 1.72 -3.67
C SER A 42 4.74 2.13 -2.91
N PHE A 43 3.61 1.65 -3.42
CA PHE A 43 2.32 1.78 -2.76
C PHE A 43 1.79 0.39 -2.42
N ALA A 44 1.19 0.25 -1.24
CA ALA A 44 0.37 -0.91 -0.89
C ALA A 44 -0.93 -0.40 -0.27
N LEU A 45 -2.06 -0.84 -0.84
CA LEU A 45 -3.39 -0.36 -0.44
C LEU A 45 -3.50 1.18 -0.42
N GLY A 46 -2.83 1.85 -1.36
CA GLY A 46 -2.85 3.31 -1.48
C GLY A 46 -1.92 4.07 -0.51
N GLN A 47 -1.25 3.36 0.40
CA GLN A 47 -0.25 3.96 1.29
C GLN A 47 1.16 3.83 0.72
N ARG A 48 1.99 4.87 0.93
CA ARG A 48 3.40 4.91 0.48
C ARG A 48 4.30 4.22 1.50
N TYR A 49 5.20 3.35 1.05
CA TYR A 49 6.11 2.60 1.93
C TYR A 49 7.58 2.81 1.62
N TYR A 50 7.99 2.66 0.35
CA TYR A 50 9.38 2.71 -0.04
C TYR A 50 9.62 3.75 -1.12
N GLU A 51 10.72 4.49 -1.02
CA GLU A 51 11.09 5.55 -1.93
C GLU A 51 12.55 5.41 -2.36
N ILE A 52 12.79 5.39 -3.67
CA ILE A 52 14.13 5.36 -4.25
C ILE A 52 14.28 6.56 -5.18
N PRO A 53 15.24 7.47 -4.95
CA PRO A 53 15.60 8.47 -5.95
C PRO A 53 16.03 7.80 -7.25
N ALA A 54 15.53 8.24 -8.40
CA ALA A 54 15.89 7.63 -9.69
C ALA A 54 17.41 7.62 -9.92
N SER A 55 18.11 8.67 -9.46
CA SER A 55 19.58 8.76 -9.52
C SER A 55 20.32 7.71 -8.69
N ARG A 56 19.69 7.11 -7.67
CA ARG A 56 20.28 6.07 -6.80
C ARG A 56 19.69 4.68 -7.07
N CYS A 57 18.79 4.55 -8.05
CA CYS A 57 18.14 3.29 -8.38
C CYS A 57 19.12 2.35 -9.08
N ARG A 58 19.50 1.26 -8.39
CA ARG A 58 20.42 0.23 -8.90
C ARG A 58 19.71 -0.88 -9.70
N LEU A 59 18.39 -0.77 -9.88
CA LEU A 59 17.60 -1.73 -10.66
C LEU A 59 17.90 -1.60 -12.16
N ALA A 60 17.58 -2.65 -12.93
CA ALA A 60 17.82 -2.68 -14.37
C ALA A 60 17.22 -1.44 -15.06
N LYS A 61 17.99 -0.82 -15.98
CA LYS A 61 17.54 0.39 -16.70
C LYS A 61 16.26 0.15 -17.50
N GLU A 62 16.10 -1.05 -18.07
CA GLU A 62 14.89 -1.43 -18.81
C GLU A 62 13.65 -1.42 -17.92
N TRP A 63 13.77 -1.94 -16.69
CA TRP A 63 12.68 -1.89 -15.71
C TRP A 63 12.35 -0.45 -15.31
N GLN A 64 13.37 0.39 -15.09
CA GLN A 64 13.16 1.80 -14.75
C GLN A 64 12.40 2.52 -15.87
N GLN A 65 12.83 2.36 -17.13
CA GLN A 65 12.17 2.94 -18.29
C GLN A 65 10.75 2.42 -18.46
N LYS A 66 10.53 1.13 -18.22
CA LYS A 66 9.21 0.50 -18.28
C LYS A 66 8.24 1.14 -17.27
N ILE A 67 8.64 1.25 -15.99
CA ILE A 67 7.82 1.88 -14.95
C ILE A 67 7.59 3.37 -15.24
N MET A 68 8.62 4.10 -15.70
CA MET A 68 8.47 5.50 -16.11
C MET A 68 7.53 5.68 -17.31
N ARG A 69 7.43 4.70 -18.21
CA ARG A 69 6.52 4.77 -19.36
C ARG A 69 5.09 4.40 -18.99
N GLU A 70 4.92 3.29 -18.27
CA GLU A 70 3.61 2.68 -18.05
C GLU A 70 2.92 3.16 -16.76
N ARG A 71 3.71 3.60 -15.76
CA ARG A 71 3.25 3.82 -14.38
C ARG A 71 3.82 5.10 -13.77
N SER A 72 3.88 6.15 -14.58
CA SER A 72 4.22 7.49 -14.09
C SER A 72 3.02 8.19 -13.48
N ILE A 73 3.25 8.78 -12.30
CA ILE A 73 2.29 9.60 -11.55
C ILE A 73 2.84 11.00 -11.25
#